data_AF-U1ZM43-F1
#
_entry.id   AF-U1ZM43-F1
#
_cell.length_a   1.000
_cell.length_b   1.000
_cell.length_c   1.000
_cell.angle_alpha   90.00
_cell.angle_beta   90.00
_cell.angle_gamma   90.00
#
_symmetry.space_group_name_H-M   'P 1'
#
loop_
_entity.id
_entity.type
_entity.pdbx_description
1 polymer ?
#
loop_
_entity_poly.entity_id
_entity_poly.type
_entity_poly.pdbx_seq_one_letter_code
_entity_poly.pdbx_strand_id
1 'polypeptide(L)'
;MISMPETLSDAPAALKQLLAEVLSSAQKLVKDKDGQIEHLREQNALMIQRLFGRKSEQTAAPDSPQLEFFNEAESLAEATPEAPTEEIEEEVVAPTQRRGKRKPRRAVELPRVEVVHPLRNATVCQQRLFIVREDKPRASDKSAAKDSISAV
;
A
#
# COMPACT_ATOMS: atom_id res chain seq x y z
N MET A 1 -28.72 24.08 -8.02
CA MET A 1 -28.26 25.32 -7.36
C MET A 1 -29.47 25.95 -6.70
N ILE A 2 -29.34 26.42 -5.46
CA ILE A 2 -30.45 27.07 -4.77
C ILE A 2 -30.56 28.48 -5.36
N SER A 3 -31.60 28.75 -6.14
CA SER A 3 -31.89 30.08 -6.66
C SER A 3 -32.44 30.95 -5.53
N MET A 4 -31.74 32.04 -5.20
CA MET A 4 -32.27 33.02 -4.26
C MET A 4 -33.32 33.91 -4.94
N PRO A 5 -34.42 34.26 -4.26
CA PRO A 5 -35.40 35.21 -4.78
C PRO A 5 -34.82 36.63 -4.81
N GLU A 6 -35.09 37.39 -5.87
CA GLU A 6 -34.60 38.77 -6.08
C GLU A 6 -35.22 39.79 -5.12
N THR A 7 -36.38 39.49 -4.53
CA THR A 7 -37.07 40.35 -3.56
C THR A 7 -37.54 39.54 -2.34
N LEU A 8 -37.15 39.96 -1.14
CA LEU A 8 -37.60 39.35 0.12
C LEU A 8 -38.98 39.89 0.51
N SER A 9 -39.89 39.02 0.91
CA SER A 9 -41.22 39.39 1.40
C SER A 9 -41.14 39.92 2.84
N ASP A 10 -41.77 41.05 3.14
CA ASP A 10 -41.81 41.66 4.50
C ASP A 10 -42.71 40.92 5.49
N ALA A 11 -43.58 40.02 5.01
CA ALA A 11 -44.44 39.22 5.89
C ALA A 11 -43.62 38.12 6.62
N PRO A 12 -43.62 38.06 7.96
CA PRO A 12 -42.80 37.11 8.72
C PRO A 12 -43.21 35.65 8.50
N ALA A 13 -44.45 35.39 8.10
CA ALA A 13 -44.92 34.05 7.77
C ALA A 13 -44.29 33.53 6.46
N ALA A 14 -44.19 34.37 5.44
CA ALA A 14 -43.59 34.02 4.15
C ALA A 14 -42.08 33.75 4.28
N LEU A 15 -41.37 34.52 5.10
CA LEU A 15 -39.95 34.30 5.37
C LEU A 15 -39.66 32.95 6.05
N LYS A 16 -40.51 32.54 7.00
CA LYS A 16 -40.37 31.23 7.67
C LYS A 16 -40.58 30.06 6.70
N GLN A 17 -41.53 30.19 5.77
CA GLN A 17 -41.79 29.18 4.74
C GLN A 17 -40.60 29.03 3.79
N LEU A 18 -40.06 30.16 3.30
CA LEU A 18 -38.86 30.18 2.45
C LEU A 18 -37.66 29.53 3.15
N LEU A 19 -37.44 29.85 4.44
CA LEU A 19 -36.36 29.27 5.22
C LEU A 19 -36.51 27.75 5.38
N ALA A 20 -37.74 27.28 5.65
CA ALA A 20 -38.03 25.85 5.72
C ALA A 20 -37.77 25.14 4.37
N GLU A 21 -38.15 25.76 3.26
CA GLU A 21 -37.89 25.24 1.92
C GLU A 21 -36.39 25.15 1.62
N VAL A 22 -35.64 26.23 1.88
CA VAL A 22 -34.18 26.26 1.71
C VAL A 22 -33.51 25.18 2.55
N LEU A 23 -33.88 25.04 3.82
CA LEU A 23 -33.34 23.97 4.68
C LEU A 23 -33.65 22.58 4.14
N SER A 24 -34.88 22.35 3.66
CA SER A 24 -35.27 21.06 3.09
C SER A 24 -34.48 20.74 1.80
N SER A 25 -34.27 21.74 0.95
CA SER A 25 -33.50 21.60 -0.30
C SER A 25 -32.02 21.36 -0.01
N ALA A 26 -31.45 22.06 0.97
CA ALA A 26 -30.08 21.88 1.43
C ALA A 26 -29.88 20.48 2.01
N GLN A 27 -30.81 20.00 2.85
CA GLN A 27 -30.75 18.66 3.42
C GLN A 27 -30.80 17.56 2.35
N LYS A 28 -31.65 17.70 1.32
CA LYS A 28 -31.68 16.76 0.19
C LYS A 28 -30.34 16.73 -0.53
N LEU A 29 -29.81 17.90 -0.87
CA LEU A 29 -28.54 18.03 -1.57
C LEU A 29 -27.34 17.52 -0.76
N VAL A 30 -27.36 17.66 0.56
CA VAL A 30 -26.35 17.07 1.45
C VAL A 30 -26.44 15.55 1.42
N LYS A 31 -27.65 14.97 1.57
CA LYS A 31 -27.84 13.52 1.49
C LYS A 31 -27.38 12.93 0.15
N ASP A 32 -27.70 13.59 -0.95
CA ASP A 32 -27.27 13.17 -2.28
C ASP A 32 -25.74 13.20 -2.42
N LYS A 33 -25.10 14.25 -1.91
CA LYS A 33 -23.63 14.35 -1.89
C LYS A 33 -22.98 13.32 -0.98
N ASP A 34 -23.54 13.08 0.20
CA ASP A 34 -23.01 12.08 1.13
C ASP A 34 -23.04 10.69 0.50
N GLY A 35 -24.13 10.32 -0.19
CA GLY A 35 -24.21 9.07 -0.95
C GLY A 35 -23.17 8.99 -2.07
N GLN A 36 -22.92 10.07 -2.80
CA GLN A 36 -21.85 10.11 -3.81
C GLN A 36 -20.46 9.97 -3.19
N ILE A 37 -20.22 10.60 -2.03
CA ILE A 37 -18.96 10.51 -1.30
C ILE A 37 -18.71 9.07 -0.83
N GLU A 38 -19.72 8.39 -0.28
CA GLU A 38 -19.64 7.00 0.12
C GLU A 38 -19.28 6.09 -1.06
N HIS A 39 -19.98 6.24 -2.18
CA HIS A 39 -19.70 5.48 -3.40
C HIS A 39 -18.26 5.70 -3.90
N LEU A 40 -17.81 6.95 -3.96
CA LEU A 40 -16.44 7.27 -4.38
C LEU A 40 -15.38 6.74 -3.42
N ARG A 41 -15.66 6.74 -2.11
CA ARG A 41 -14.76 6.17 -1.10
C ARG A 41 -14.62 4.66 -1.28
N GLU A 42 -15.71 3.95 -1.54
CA GLU A 42 -15.70 2.50 -1.82
C GLU A 42 -14.89 2.19 -3.08
N GLN A 43 -15.11 2.94 -4.17
CA GLN A 43 -14.34 2.78 -5.40
C GLN A 43 -12.85 3.00 -5.16
N ASN A 44 -12.48 4.05 -4.42
CA ASN A 44 -11.08 4.35 -4.11
C ASN A 44 -10.45 3.26 -3.23
N ALA A 45 -11.17 2.77 -2.21
CA ALA A 45 -10.73 1.66 -1.38
C ALA A 45 -10.51 0.38 -2.21
N LEU A 46 -11.39 0.07 -3.15
CA LEU A 46 -11.24 -1.06 -4.07
C LEU A 46 -10.02 -0.89 -4.99
N MET A 47 -9.79 0.30 -5.54
CA MET A 47 -8.60 0.56 -6.37
C MET A 47 -7.32 0.40 -5.58
N ILE A 48 -7.24 0.96 -4.36
CA ILE A 48 -6.09 0.80 -3.46
C ILE A 48 -5.87 -0.67 -3.15
N GLN A 49 -6.92 -1.43 -2.86
CA GLN A 49 -6.81 -2.87 -2.59
C GLN A 49 -6.34 -3.66 -3.83
N ARG A 50 -6.76 -3.26 -5.03
CA ARG A 50 -6.34 -3.90 -6.29
C ARG A 50 -4.89 -3.60 -6.67
N LEU A 51 -4.40 -2.40 -6.38
CA LEU A 51 -3.03 -1.97 -6.71
C LEU A 51 -2.00 -2.26 -5.61
N PHE A 52 -2.42 -2.27 -4.34
CA PHE A 52 -1.47 -2.36 -3.22
C PHE A 52 -1.90 -3.38 -2.16
N GLY A 53 -2.92 -4.18 -2.43
CA GLY A 53 -3.34 -5.27 -1.55
C GLY A 53 -2.48 -6.51 -1.71
N ARG A 54 -2.49 -7.41 -0.72
CA ARG A 54 -1.72 -8.68 -0.77
C ARG A 54 -2.01 -9.56 -2.00
N LYS A 55 -3.17 -9.39 -2.62
CA LYS A 55 -3.59 -10.14 -3.82
C LYS A 55 -3.18 -9.46 -5.14
N SER A 56 -2.71 -8.20 -5.11
CA SER A 56 -2.24 -7.50 -6.30
C SER A 56 -0.99 -8.17 -6.89
N GLU A 57 -0.13 -8.71 -6.04
CA GLU A 57 1.04 -9.51 -6.43
C GLU A 57 0.68 -10.93 -6.91
N GLN A 58 -0.51 -11.44 -6.57
CA GLN A 58 -0.91 -12.82 -6.86
C GLN A 58 -1.79 -12.94 -8.10
N THR A 59 -2.39 -11.84 -8.54
CA THR A 59 -3.37 -11.85 -9.63
C THR A 59 -2.76 -11.09 -10.80
N ALA A 60 -2.32 -11.82 -11.82
CA ALA A 60 -2.04 -11.25 -13.14
C ALA A 60 -3.37 -10.82 -13.79
N ALA A 61 -4.01 -9.78 -13.26
CA ALA A 61 -5.09 -9.16 -13.99
C ALA A 61 -4.45 -8.51 -15.24
N PRO A 62 -4.97 -8.78 -16.45
CA PRO A 62 -4.37 -8.30 -17.70
C PRO A 62 -4.28 -6.77 -17.76
N ASP A 63 -5.11 -6.07 -16.99
CA ASP A 63 -5.15 -4.61 -16.94
C ASP A 63 -4.31 -4.02 -15.78
N SER A 64 -3.57 -4.85 -15.04
CA SER A 64 -2.77 -4.41 -13.90
C SER A 64 -1.32 -4.18 -14.38
N PRO A 65 -0.87 -2.93 -14.52
CA PRO A 65 0.47 -2.64 -15.06
C PRO A 65 1.60 -3.10 -14.13
N GLN A 66 1.30 -3.42 -12.86
CA GLN A 66 2.33 -3.77 -11.87
C GLN A 66 2.98 -5.13 -12.11
N LEU A 67 2.24 -6.13 -12.61
CA LEU A 67 2.79 -7.48 -12.79
C LEU A 67 3.64 -7.57 -14.07
N GLU A 68 3.23 -6.88 -15.15
CA GLU A 68 3.99 -6.84 -16.40
C GLU A 68 5.42 -6.29 -16.22
N PHE A 69 5.62 -5.30 -15.34
CA PHE A 69 6.97 -4.76 -15.08
C PHE A 69 7.96 -5.78 -14.49
N PHE A 70 7.48 -6.85 -13.85
CA PHE A 70 8.36 -7.86 -13.24
C PHE A 70 8.37 -9.20 -13.99
N ASN A 71 7.56 -9.33 -15.04
CA ASN A 71 7.45 -10.55 -15.85
C ASN A 71 8.35 -10.54 -17.10
N GLU A 72 9.32 -9.61 -17.21
CA GLU A 72 10.21 -9.50 -18.37
C GLU A 72 10.96 -10.80 -18.68
N ALA A 73 11.42 -11.55 -17.66
CA ALA A 73 12.17 -12.79 -17.85
C ALA A 73 11.31 -13.94 -18.43
N GLU A 74 10.05 -14.07 -18.00
CA GLU A 74 9.12 -15.06 -18.55
C GLU A 74 8.67 -14.68 -19.96
N SER A 75 8.43 -13.39 -20.22
CA SER A 75 8.13 -12.89 -21.57
C SER A 75 9.26 -13.17 -22.56
N LEU A 76 10.52 -13.02 -22.13
CA LEU A 76 11.69 -13.37 -22.95
C LEU A 76 11.83 -14.88 -23.18
N ALA A 77 11.47 -15.70 -22.18
CA ALA A 77 11.47 -17.15 -22.30
C ALA A 77 10.39 -17.65 -23.27
N GLU A 78 9.18 -17.08 -23.23
CA GLU A 78 8.07 -17.45 -24.12
C GLU A 78 8.28 -16.95 -25.57
N ALA A 79 8.99 -15.83 -25.74
CA ALA A 79 9.38 -15.30 -27.05
C ALA A 79 10.55 -16.06 -27.70
N THR A 80 11.26 -16.90 -26.95
CA THR A 80 12.34 -17.73 -27.48
C THR A 80 11.75 -19.10 -27.82
N PRO A 81 11.70 -19.52 -29.09
CA PRO A 81 11.20 -20.86 -29.43
C PRO A 81 12.08 -21.89 -28.71
N GLU A 82 11.45 -22.86 -28.04
CA GLU A 82 12.09 -23.93 -27.29
C GLU A 82 13.30 -24.48 -28.05
N ALA A 83 14.51 -24.06 -27.65
CA ALA A 83 15.70 -24.77 -28.04
C ALA A 83 15.62 -26.16 -27.39
N PRO A 84 15.96 -27.24 -28.11
CA PRO A 84 15.81 -28.60 -27.60
C PRO A 84 16.54 -28.70 -26.26
N THR A 85 15.78 -29.08 -25.24
CA THR A 85 16.26 -29.34 -23.88
C THR A 85 17.36 -30.39 -23.95
N GLU A 86 18.62 -29.97 -23.88
CA GLU A 86 19.66 -30.85 -23.36
C GLU A 86 19.27 -31.13 -21.92
N GLU A 87 19.07 -32.41 -21.61
CA GLU A 87 18.77 -32.93 -20.29
C GLU A 87 19.93 -32.58 -19.34
N ILE A 88 19.90 -31.37 -18.79
CA ILE A 88 20.71 -31.02 -17.63
C ILE A 88 20.04 -31.77 -16.49
N GLU A 89 20.59 -32.92 -16.14
CA GLU A 89 20.26 -33.65 -14.93
C GLU A 89 20.31 -32.67 -13.76
N GLU A 90 19.13 -32.22 -13.31
CA GLU A 90 19.01 -31.41 -12.11
C GLU A 90 19.46 -32.30 -10.95
N GLU A 91 20.72 -32.16 -10.56
CA GLU A 91 21.25 -32.78 -9.35
C GLU A 91 20.44 -32.22 -8.18
N VAL A 92 19.47 -33.02 -7.72
CA VAL A 92 18.61 -32.71 -6.58
C VAL A 92 19.49 -32.64 -5.34
N VAL A 93 20.02 -31.43 -5.07
CA VAL A 93 20.79 -31.15 -3.86
C VAL A 93 19.82 -31.27 -2.69
N ALA A 94 19.97 -32.36 -1.93
CA ALA A 94 19.19 -32.60 -0.73
C ALA A 94 19.23 -31.38 0.22
N PRO A 95 18.13 -31.08 0.94
CA PRO A 95 18.07 -29.94 1.85
C PRO A 95 19.22 -30.00 2.87
N THR A 96 20.18 -29.09 2.72
CA THR A 96 21.31 -29.00 3.65
C THR A 96 20.80 -28.55 5.02
N GLN A 97 21.39 -29.11 6.08
CA GLN A 97 20.96 -28.85 7.45
C GLN A 97 20.91 -27.34 7.74
N ARG A 98 19.84 -26.90 8.42
CA ARG A 98 19.64 -25.50 8.80
C ARG A 98 20.84 -25.04 9.62
N ARG A 99 21.62 -24.09 9.07
CA ARG A 99 22.72 -23.44 9.78
C ARG A 99 22.20 -22.90 11.10
N GLY A 100 22.84 -23.27 12.22
CA GLY A 100 22.46 -22.80 13.55
C GLY A 100 22.47 -21.27 13.66
N LYS A 101 21.91 -20.73 14.76
CA LYS A 101 21.84 -19.29 15.01
C LYS A 101 23.21 -18.65 14.77
N ARG A 102 23.31 -17.81 13.73
CA ARG A 102 24.52 -17.06 13.43
C ARG A 102 24.81 -16.18 14.65
N LYS A 103 26.02 -16.29 15.21
CA LYS A 103 26.52 -15.23 16.10
C LYS A 103 26.36 -13.90 15.34
N PRO A 104 25.84 -12.83 15.96
CA PRO A 104 25.83 -11.54 15.29
C PRO A 104 27.24 -11.29 14.80
N ARG A 105 27.38 -10.92 13.52
CA ARG A 105 28.68 -10.51 13.00
C ARG A 105 29.18 -9.47 14.00
N ARG A 106 30.31 -9.74 14.67
CA ARG A 106 30.99 -8.69 15.46
C ARG A 106 31.06 -7.50 14.52
N ALA A 107 30.76 -6.30 15.03
CA ALA A 107 30.85 -5.08 14.25
C ALA A 107 32.30 -4.92 13.77
N VAL A 108 32.65 -5.60 12.69
CA VAL A 108 33.85 -5.36 11.93
C VAL A 108 33.58 -3.97 11.39
N GLU A 109 34.28 -2.99 11.95
CA GLU A 109 34.38 -1.67 11.37
C GLU A 109 35.04 -1.84 10.00
N LEU A 110 34.22 -2.17 9.01
CA LEU A 110 34.60 -2.09 7.62
C LEU A 110 34.99 -0.62 7.38
N PRO A 111 36.14 -0.36 6.76
CA PRO A 111 36.58 1.00 6.51
C PRO A 111 35.51 1.74 5.69
N ARG A 112 34.86 2.71 6.32
CA ARG A 112 33.84 3.55 5.69
C ARG A 112 34.55 4.66 4.94
N VAL A 113 34.45 4.66 3.61
CA VAL A 113 34.92 5.77 2.79
C VAL A 113 33.76 6.75 2.63
N GLU A 114 33.84 7.89 3.31
CA GLU A 114 32.86 8.97 3.18
C GLU A 114 33.17 9.80 1.92
N VAL A 115 32.37 9.66 0.87
CA VAL A 115 32.51 10.47 -0.35
C VAL A 115 31.47 11.60 -0.32
N VAL A 116 31.90 12.78 0.13
CA VAL A 116 31.06 13.99 0.18
C VAL A 116 31.11 14.68 -1.19
N HIS A 117 29.99 14.68 -1.92
CA HIS A 117 29.83 15.45 -3.14
C HIS A 117 29.26 16.83 -2.83
N PRO A 118 29.97 17.94 -3.11
CA PRO A 118 29.44 19.27 -2.88
C PRO A 118 28.37 19.60 -3.92
N LEU A 119 27.13 19.84 -3.48
CA LEU A 119 26.08 20.37 -4.33
C LEU A 119 26.30 21.87 -4.55
N ARG A 120 26.25 22.33 -5.81
CA ARG A 120 26.68 23.68 -6.25
C ARG A 120 25.70 24.82 -5.88
N ASN A 121 24.66 24.56 -5.10
CA ASN A 121 23.58 25.51 -4.88
C ASN A 121 22.86 25.19 -3.56
N ALA A 122 23.19 25.96 -2.54
CA ALA A 122 22.65 25.86 -1.19
C ALA A 122 21.23 26.43 -1.11
N THR A 123 20.21 25.64 -1.42
CA THR A 123 18.81 25.90 -1.00
C THR A 123 17.98 24.64 -0.71
N VAL A 124 18.55 23.43 -0.71
CA VAL A 124 17.79 22.20 -0.41
C VAL A 124 18.46 21.45 0.75
N CYS A 125 17.64 21.16 1.76
CA CYS A 125 17.97 20.46 2.99
C CYS A 125 18.95 19.31 2.74
N GLN A 126 20.01 19.22 3.57
CA GLN A 126 20.90 18.06 3.62
C GLN A 126 20.09 16.80 3.97
N GLN A 127 19.54 16.13 2.96
CA GLN A 127 18.94 14.82 3.14
C GLN A 127 20.08 13.81 3.27
N ARG A 128 20.47 13.55 4.52
CA ARG A 128 21.13 12.30 4.89
C ARG A 128 20.11 11.18 4.63
N LEU A 129 20.13 10.63 3.41
CA LEU A 129 19.40 9.41 3.08
C LEU A 129 20.08 8.24 3.80
N PHE A 130 19.63 7.96 5.02
CA PHE A 130 19.87 6.67 5.66
C PHE A 130 18.80 5.71 5.15
N ILE A 131 19.15 4.84 4.20
CA ILE A 131 18.32 3.67 3.89
C ILE A 131 18.54 2.68 5.04
N VAL A 132 17.69 2.77 6.07
CA VAL A 132 17.55 1.74 7.09
C VAL A 132 16.26 1.00 6.80
N ARG A 133 16.36 -0.18 6.18
CA ARG A 133 15.29 -1.19 6.31
C ARG A 133 15.48 -1.87 7.65
N GLU A 134 14.87 -1.30 8.69
CA GLU A 134 14.62 -2.04 9.92
C GLU A 134 13.33 -2.85 9.72
N ASP A 135 13.48 -4.15 9.47
CA ASP A 135 12.36 -5.07 9.54
C ASP A 135 11.92 -5.20 10.99
N LYS A 136 10.83 -4.50 11.31
CA LYS A 136 10.14 -4.60 12.60
C LYS A 136 9.58 -6.02 12.75
N PRO A 137 10.01 -6.83 13.75
CA PRO A 137 9.43 -8.14 13.95
C PRO A 137 7.96 -7.99 14.36
N ARG A 138 7.06 -8.66 13.63
CA ARG A 138 5.62 -8.71 13.94
C ARG A 138 5.44 -9.41 15.29
N ALA A 139 4.71 -8.78 16.19
CA ALA A 139 4.26 -9.38 17.42
C ALA A 139 3.20 -10.46 17.11
N SER A 140 3.66 -11.69 16.93
CA SER A 140 2.81 -12.87 17.05
C SER A 140 3.61 -13.91 17.82
N ASP A 141 3.37 -13.96 19.14
CA ASP A 141 3.45 -15.16 19.97
C ASP A 141 2.66 -14.88 21.26
N LYS A 142 1.33 -14.80 21.10
CA LYS A 142 0.38 -15.05 22.19
C LYS A 142 0.02 -16.54 22.14
N SER A 143 0.88 -17.38 22.69
CA SER A 143 0.62 -18.78 23.06
C SER A 143 1.97 -19.35 23.54
N ALA A 144 2.15 -19.96 24.69
CA ALA A 144 1.25 -20.56 25.64
C ALA A 144 1.96 -20.58 26.99
N ALA A 145 1.35 -19.98 28.01
CA ALA A 145 1.65 -20.33 29.40
C ALA A 145 0.44 -21.12 29.91
N LYS A 146 0.32 -22.34 29.40
CA LYS A 146 -0.46 -23.41 29.99
C LYS A 146 0.38 -24.68 29.88
N ASP A 147 0.43 -25.38 31.00
CA ASP A 147 0.81 -26.78 31.13
C ASP A 147 2.30 -27.08 31.23
N SER A 148 2.84 -26.90 32.44
CA SER A 148 3.78 -27.87 33.01
C SER A 148 3.17 -28.46 34.28
N ILE A 149 2.48 -29.57 34.09
CA ILE A 149 2.06 -30.52 35.11
C ILE A 149 3.29 -31.33 35.57
N SER A 150 3.41 -31.47 36.90
CA SER A 150 4.04 -32.54 37.71
C SER A 150 5.45 -33.06 37.38
N ALA A 151 6.34 -33.04 38.38
CA ALA A 151 7.01 -34.24 38.90
C ALA A 151 7.79 -33.93 40.18
N VAL A 152 7.59 -34.80 41.18
CA VAL A 152 8.24 -34.93 42.51
C VAL A 152 7.68 -34.07 43.63
#